data_AF-A0A936SHV4-F1
#
_entry.id   AF-A0A936SHV4-F1
#
_cell.length_a   1.000
_cell.length_b   1.000
_cell.length_c   1.000
_cell.angle_alpha   90.00
_cell.angle_beta   90.00
_cell.angle_gamma   90.00
#
_symmetry.space_group_name_H-M   'P 1'
#
loop_
_entity.id
_entity.type
_entity.pdbx_description
1 polymer ?
#
loop_
_entity_poly.entity_id
_entity_poly.type
_entity_poly.pdbx_seq_one_letter_code
_entity_poly.pdbx_strand_id
1 'polypeptide(L)'
;MPHPGQPPHLSTEQETRYCRRVPVRRRPIARYLELQHCDNRPVSIDPVLAAYLNAMPLPNNFTTGDGLNTAGFNFASPQHEDQYDLTTKFDFKLDDQNAFYVRWAQGSQTSLGDSGNGGRPVFPNSPNFVDTARTPKNLAINWRWSPTARFTNEAVFGYSRFGFDFATPTPDPLLPFAFINAATPNTNFSYNARFLRTWQLVDNMTFDFSPHTIKAGLNFRFGRHTDDRSSVSGSAIEPIVSFGGSGGYTGYGLPAAGSTGINATDLTRLQNTINDLIGRVGSISQAFVSNGGNWEPAGTRWKNRAFYNEYDFYVQDNWRARRNLVFDIGLRWEAKLNPKVDNRPILRPDQDVKLGAAPSNTLKWTEGDLFKNDYSKFLPSVGFAWDPFKSGKTSIRANYRISSDRIASFLFGSSIFQGTPGNNTSATNSAYGQSGGLYRNLGPVYGTLYPTATTTALRQPAAFGTGSINVIDPDLQFPQIHSWSLSFQREITKNNVFEFNYIGKHGVHLLGGYNVNQVNVFAKVPGINESFLEAFNAIRANSTYNSPLINFLFTGNAANNAGTTTFRGLNSSSIANGSAASAALGLSQRLCQTADVTNGICTATGVQLISRTAITGSSFSPTRSSLAV
;
A
#
# COMPACT_ATOMS: atom_id res chain seq x y z
N MET A 1 6.16 -43.62 40.83
CA MET A 1 5.01 -43.07 41.59
C MET A 1 5.21 -43.44 43.05
N PRO A 2 4.92 -42.57 44.03
CA PRO A 2 4.81 -41.09 44.06
C PRO A 2 6.00 -40.48 44.87
N HIS A 3 6.29 -39.18 45.01
CA HIS A 3 5.72 -37.90 44.60
C HIS A 3 6.87 -36.87 44.54
N PRO A 4 6.95 -36.00 43.51
CA PRO A 4 7.73 -34.77 43.52
C PRO A 4 6.87 -33.62 44.07
N GLY A 5 7.39 -32.82 44.99
CA GLY A 5 6.63 -31.69 45.52
C GLY A 5 7.27 -30.97 46.70
N GLN A 6 8.11 -29.98 46.41
CA GLN A 6 8.17 -28.65 47.03
C GLN A 6 9.52 -28.00 46.65
N PRO A 7 9.55 -26.79 46.07
CA PRO A 7 10.76 -25.98 46.13
C PRO A 7 11.02 -25.62 47.61
N PRO A 8 12.28 -25.49 48.05
CA PRO A 8 12.58 -25.20 49.45
C PRO A 8 11.92 -23.87 49.85
N HIS A 9 11.18 -23.88 50.95
CA HIS A 9 10.69 -22.68 51.60
C HIS A 9 11.92 -21.85 52.01
N LEU A 10 12.16 -20.74 51.30
CA LEU A 10 13.07 -19.70 51.75
C LEU A 10 12.46 -19.12 53.04
N SER A 11 13.29 -18.92 54.07
CA SER A 11 12.85 -18.18 55.24
C SER A 11 12.47 -16.75 54.84
N THR A 12 11.59 -16.10 55.59
CA THR A 12 11.17 -14.70 55.38
C THR A 12 12.38 -13.76 55.23
N GLU A 13 13.49 -14.10 55.88
CA GLU A 13 14.77 -13.37 55.79
C GLU A 13 15.54 -13.63 54.48
N GLN A 14 15.42 -14.82 53.88
CA GLN A 14 16.00 -15.16 52.58
C GLN A 14 15.23 -14.55 51.41
N GLU A 15 13.89 -14.47 51.48
CA GLU A 15 13.08 -13.69 50.53
C GLU A 15 13.44 -12.20 50.58
N THR A 16 13.61 -11.65 51.79
CA THR A 16 14.03 -10.25 52.00
C THR A 16 15.44 -9.98 51.44
N ARG A 17 16.34 -10.98 51.43
CA ARG A 17 17.68 -10.88 50.82
C ARG A 17 17.66 -11.06 49.29
N TYR A 18 16.73 -11.84 48.74
CA TYR A 18 16.54 -11.96 47.28
C TYR A 18 15.99 -10.66 46.68
N CYS A 19 15.06 -9.98 47.37
CA CYS A 19 14.53 -8.65 47.00
C CYS A 19 15.63 -7.53 46.96
N ARG A 20 16.90 -7.79 47.35
CA ARG A 20 18.01 -6.79 47.38
C ARG A 20 19.11 -6.96 46.32
N ARG A 21 19.07 -7.98 45.45
CA ARG A 21 20.26 -8.36 44.64
C ARG A 21 20.11 -8.46 43.11
N VAL A 22 19.03 -7.94 42.51
CA VAL A 22 18.94 -7.83 41.04
C VAL A 22 19.09 -6.36 40.63
N PRO A 23 20.18 -5.97 39.93
CA PRO A 23 20.38 -4.59 39.53
C PRO A 23 19.60 -4.31 38.24
N VAL A 24 18.30 -4.06 38.33
CA VAL A 24 17.62 -3.27 37.28
C VAL A 24 18.03 -1.82 37.52
N ARG A 25 18.87 -1.27 36.64
CA ARG A 25 19.38 0.11 36.80
C ARG A 25 18.21 1.10 36.88
N ARG A 26 18.02 1.71 38.06
CA ARG A 26 17.30 2.97 38.35
C ARG A 26 15.99 3.22 37.55
N ARG A 27 15.01 2.30 37.58
CA ARG A 27 13.64 2.59 37.10
C ARG A 27 12.64 2.57 38.27
N PRO A 28 12.00 3.70 38.64
CA PRO A 28 11.08 3.78 39.79
C PRO A 28 9.90 2.80 39.72
N ILE A 29 9.30 2.60 38.55
CA ILE A 29 8.16 1.68 38.36
C ILE A 29 8.58 0.21 38.49
N ALA A 30 9.72 -0.20 37.93
CA ALA A 30 10.21 -1.57 38.07
C ALA A 30 10.49 -1.89 39.55
N ARG A 31 11.09 -0.94 40.28
CA ARG A 31 11.29 -1.06 41.73
C ARG A 31 9.97 -1.09 42.51
N TYR A 32 8.97 -0.30 42.11
CA TYR A 32 7.62 -0.35 42.68
C TYR A 32 6.97 -1.73 42.47
N LEU A 33 7.05 -2.30 41.27
CA LEU A 33 6.52 -3.63 40.96
C LEU A 33 7.26 -4.75 41.70
N GLU A 34 8.58 -4.65 41.86
CA GLU A 34 9.37 -5.57 42.69
C GLU A 34 8.98 -5.48 44.17
N LEU A 35 8.78 -4.27 44.71
CA LEU A 35 8.28 -4.07 46.08
C LEU A 35 6.87 -4.65 46.24
N GLN A 36 6.01 -4.51 45.23
CA GLN A 36 4.67 -5.12 45.23
C GLN A 36 4.70 -6.65 45.10
N HIS A 37 5.75 -7.23 44.50
CA HIS A 37 5.97 -8.67 44.47
C HIS A 37 6.30 -9.21 45.88
N CYS A 38 7.06 -8.45 46.67
CA CYS A 38 7.34 -8.77 48.07
C CYS A 38 6.08 -8.57 48.99
N ASP A 39 4.99 -7.94 48.49
CA ASP A 39 3.67 -7.75 49.15
C ASP A 39 2.59 -8.81 48.74
N ASN A 40 2.99 -10.02 48.36
CA ASN A 40 2.07 -11.14 48.07
C ASN A 40 1.13 -10.95 46.85
N ARG A 41 1.52 -10.16 45.84
CA ARG A 41 0.78 -10.03 44.56
C ARG A 41 1.35 -10.97 43.45
N PRO A 42 0.50 -11.62 42.63
CA PRO A 42 0.84 -12.89 41.99
C PRO A 42 1.67 -12.85 40.68
N VAL A 43 1.99 -11.69 40.09
CA VAL A 43 2.65 -11.63 38.76
C VAL A 43 3.99 -10.91 38.83
N SER A 44 5.07 -11.60 38.45
CA SER A 44 6.44 -11.07 38.39
C SER A 44 6.74 -10.38 37.04
N ILE A 45 7.82 -9.61 36.97
CA ILE A 45 8.35 -9.04 35.72
C ILE A 45 8.74 -10.17 34.75
N ASP A 46 8.48 -9.99 33.46
CA ASP A 46 8.84 -10.97 32.43
C ASP A 46 10.35 -10.92 32.15
N PRO A 47 11.09 -12.02 32.37
CA PRO A 47 12.55 -12.01 32.28
C PRO A 47 13.05 -11.77 30.86
N VAL A 48 12.29 -12.19 29.83
CA VAL A 48 12.68 -11.98 28.44
C VAL A 48 12.54 -10.49 28.09
N LEU A 49 11.39 -9.90 28.39
CA LEU A 49 11.15 -8.48 28.10
C LEU A 49 12.06 -7.55 28.91
N ALA A 50 12.32 -7.89 30.17
CA ALA A 50 13.28 -7.19 31.01
C ALA A 50 14.71 -7.26 30.44
N ALA A 51 15.11 -8.38 29.84
CA ALA A 51 16.42 -8.50 29.20
C ALA A 51 16.55 -7.51 28.03
N TYR A 52 15.54 -7.38 27.16
CA TYR A 52 15.56 -6.37 26.10
C TYR A 52 15.63 -4.95 26.66
N LEU A 53 14.79 -4.62 27.67
CA LEU A 53 14.78 -3.28 28.28
C LEU A 53 16.10 -2.93 28.98
N ASN A 54 16.78 -3.92 29.57
CA ASN A 54 18.07 -3.75 30.23
C ASN A 54 19.24 -3.67 29.25
N ALA A 55 19.11 -4.26 28.06
CA ALA A 55 20.10 -4.16 26.98
C ALA A 55 20.05 -2.81 26.24
N MET A 56 18.96 -2.04 26.39
CA MET A 56 18.85 -0.70 25.79
C MET A 56 19.89 0.27 26.37
N PRO A 57 20.46 1.17 25.54
CA PRO A 57 21.39 2.19 26.02
C PRO A 57 20.69 3.15 27.00
N LEU A 58 21.47 3.73 27.92
CA LEU A 58 20.96 4.75 28.83
C LEU A 58 20.59 6.01 28.04
N PRO A 59 19.46 6.68 28.36
CA PRO A 59 18.99 7.85 27.64
C PRO A 59 20.00 9.01 27.70
N ASN A 60 20.09 9.76 26.61
CA ASN A 60 20.84 11.02 26.52
C ASN A 60 19.95 12.21 26.13
N ASN A 61 18.64 11.99 25.96
CA ASN A 61 17.66 13.01 25.66
C ASN A 61 16.46 12.90 26.62
N PHE A 62 16.30 13.88 27.50
CA PHE A 62 15.22 13.91 28.49
C PHE A 62 14.05 14.84 28.09
N THR A 63 14.05 15.38 26.87
CA THR A 63 12.94 16.21 26.36
C THR A 63 11.82 15.38 25.75
N THR A 64 12.02 14.06 25.61
CA THR A 64 11.00 13.09 25.16
C THR A 64 10.83 12.02 26.23
N GLY A 65 9.66 11.37 26.25
CA GLY A 65 9.25 10.54 27.38
C GLY A 65 8.80 11.38 28.57
N ASP A 66 8.82 10.80 29.77
CA ASP A 66 8.52 11.50 31.03
C ASP A 66 9.79 11.93 31.79
N GLY A 67 10.98 11.60 31.28
CA GLY A 67 12.27 11.91 31.87
C GLY A 67 12.63 11.10 33.12
N LEU A 68 11.73 10.23 33.59
CA LEU A 68 11.86 9.47 34.84
C LEU A 68 11.80 7.96 34.61
N ASN A 69 10.78 7.49 33.91
CA ASN A 69 10.53 6.09 33.59
C ASN A 69 10.86 5.78 32.13
N THR A 70 10.66 6.75 31.25
CA THR A 70 11.05 6.71 29.84
C THR A 70 11.75 8.02 29.47
N ALA A 71 12.80 7.91 28.67
CA ALA A 71 13.48 9.06 28.09
C ALA A 71 13.98 8.69 26.70
N GLY A 72 14.25 9.69 25.88
CA GLY A 72 14.77 9.51 24.54
C GLY A 72 16.26 9.17 24.49
N PHE A 73 16.64 8.64 23.35
CA PHE A 73 18.04 8.48 22.95
C PHE A 73 18.22 9.12 21.58
N ASN A 74 19.12 10.10 21.48
CA ASN A 74 19.46 10.79 20.25
C ASN A 74 20.83 10.36 19.77
N PHE A 75 20.94 9.98 18.49
CA PHE A 75 22.20 9.63 17.86
C PHE A 75 22.13 9.84 16.35
N ALA A 76 23.30 9.99 15.73
CA ALA A 76 23.40 9.96 14.28
C ALA A 76 23.22 8.49 13.82
N SER A 77 22.09 8.20 13.19
CA SER A 77 21.80 6.90 12.60
C SER A 77 22.21 6.93 11.11
N PRO A 78 23.35 6.33 10.74
CA PRO A 78 23.86 6.41 9.38
C PRO A 78 23.04 5.55 8.43
N GLN A 79 22.97 5.98 7.17
CA GLN A 79 22.60 5.14 6.04
C GLN A 79 23.81 5.09 5.12
N HIS A 80 24.15 3.90 4.63
CA HIS A 80 25.24 3.70 3.67
C HIS A 80 24.68 3.18 2.35
N GLU A 81 25.36 3.50 1.25
CA GLU A 81 24.95 3.11 -0.09
C GLU A 81 26.13 2.45 -0.80
N ASP A 82 26.02 1.15 -1.04
CA ASP A 82 27.02 0.38 -1.77
C ASP A 82 26.53 0.17 -3.19
N GLN A 83 27.21 0.76 -4.17
CA GLN A 83 26.81 0.69 -5.57
C GLN A 83 27.95 0.25 -6.48
N TYR A 84 27.66 -0.71 -7.34
CA TYR A 84 28.53 -1.21 -8.40
C TYR A 84 27.75 -1.24 -9.71
N ASP A 85 28.32 -0.66 -10.76
CA ASP A 85 27.76 -0.72 -12.11
C ASP A 85 28.84 -1.13 -13.11
N LEU A 86 28.48 -2.03 -14.01
CA LEU A 86 29.32 -2.49 -15.11
C LEU A 86 28.53 -2.42 -16.40
N THR A 87 29.07 -1.74 -17.41
CA THR A 87 28.57 -1.80 -18.77
C THR A 87 29.69 -2.20 -19.72
N THR A 88 29.45 -3.23 -20.50
CA THR A 88 30.36 -3.69 -21.55
C THR A 88 29.62 -3.65 -22.89
N LYS A 89 30.31 -3.19 -23.93
CA LYS A 89 29.81 -3.14 -25.29
C LYS A 89 30.84 -3.73 -26.24
N PHE A 90 30.37 -4.57 -27.16
CA PHE A 90 31.14 -5.09 -28.27
C PHE A 90 30.43 -4.70 -29.56
N ASP A 91 31.16 -4.05 -30.46
CA ASP A 91 30.71 -3.73 -31.81
C ASP A 91 31.53 -4.57 -32.78
N PHE A 92 30.86 -5.25 -33.70
CA PHE A 92 31.50 -6.13 -34.67
C PHE A 92 30.88 -5.95 -36.05
N LYS A 93 31.70 -5.53 -37.02
CA LYS A 93 31.30 -5.44 -38.43
C LYS A 93 31.84 -6.68 -39.14
N LEU A 94 30.95 -7.59 -39.55
CA LEU A 94 31.33 -8.81 -40.26
C LEU A 94 31.73 -8.49 -41.69
N ASP A 95 30.96 -7.63 -42.35
CA ASP A 95 31.19 -7.12 -43.70
C ASP A 95 30.45 -5.77 -43.89
N ASP A 96 30.41 -5.24 -45.11
CA ASP A 96 29.71 -3.97 -45.39
C ASP A 96 28.19 -4.03 -45.24
N GLN A 97 27.60 -5.23 -45.28
CA GLN A 97 26.17 -5.47 -45.19
C GLN A 97 25.74 -5.90 -43.78
N ASN A 98 26.65 -6.44 -42.96
CA ASN A 98 26.34 -7.04 -41.67
C ASN A 98 27.14 -6.40 -40.54
N ALA A 99 26.43 -5.82 -39.57
CA ALA A 99 27.00 -5.32 -38.34
C ALA A 99 26.22 -5.84 -37.13
N PHE A 100 26.93 -6.13 -36.06
CA PHE A 100 26.39 -6.60 -34.80
C PHE A 100 26.86 -5.68 -33.67
N TYR A 101 26.01 -5.48 -32.68
CA TYR A 101 26.51 -5.05 -31.37
C TYR A 101 25.87 -5.86 -30.25
N VAL A 102 26.65 -6.09 -29.20
CA VAL A 102 26.18 -6.69 -27.95
C VAL A 102 26.51 -5.73 -26.82
N ARG A 103 25.51 -5.37 -26.02
CA ARG A 103 25.68 -4.59 -24.80
C ARG A 103 25.15 -5.37 -23.61
N TRP A 104 26.00 -5.57 -22.61
CA TRP A 104 25.60 -6.03 -21.29
C TRP A 104 25.77 -4.89 -20.30
N ALA A 105 24.73 -4.58 -19.54
CA ALA A 105 24.79 -3.67 -18.41
C ALA A 105 24.25 -4.39 -17.17
N GLN A 106 24.98 -4.34 -16.07
CA GLN A 106 24.56 -4.89 -14.79
C GLN A 106 24.93 -3.92 -13.68
N GLY A 107 24.14 -3.93 -12.62
CA GLY A 107 24.48 -3.21 -11.41
C GLY A 107 24.02 -3.96 -10.17
N SER A 108 24.53 -3.51 -9.04
CA SER A 108 24.06 -3.86 -7.71
C SER A 108 24.14 -2.60 -6.86
N GLN A 109 23.03 -2.24 -6.23
CA GLN A 109 22.95 -1.11 -5.34
C GLN A 109 22.27 -1.57 -4.06
N THR A 110 22.94 -1.44 -2.91
CA THR A 110 22.39 -1.80 -1.60
C THR A 110 22.41 -0.58 -0.69
N SER A 111 21.21 -0.14 -0.29
CA SER A 111 21.03 0.85 0.76
C SER A 111 21.03 0.13 2.11
N LEU A 112 22.10 0.26 2.89
CA LEU A 112 22.19 -0.27 4.25
C LEU A 112 21.55 0.72 5.23
N GLY A 113 20.52 0.27 5.95
CA GLY A 113 19.76 1.11 6.88
C GLY A 113 18.84 2.07 6.15
N ASP A 114 18.02 1.54 5.23
CA ASP A 114 17.18 2.31 4.31
C ASP A 114 16.19 3.22 5.06
N SER A 115 16.52 4.50 5.16
CA SER A 115 15.72 5.48 5.88
C SER A 115 14.33 5.71 5.29
N GLY A 116 14.17 5.51 3.97
CA GLY A 116 12.89 5.66 3.31
C GLY A 116 11.88 4.58 3.70
N ASN A 117 12.37 3.45 4.21
CA ASN A 117 11.57 2.28 4.59
C ASN A 117 11.72 1.90 6.06
N GLY A 118 12.15 2.85 6.91
CA GLY A 118 12.30 2.63 8.34
C GLY A 118 13.41 1.63 8.71
N GLY A 119 14.37 1.41 7.82
CA GLY A 119 15.44 0.42 7.97
C GLY A 119 16.55 0.82 8.93
N ARG A 120 16.55 2.06 9.43
CA ARG A 120 17.57 2.57 10.33
C ARG A 120 17.56 1.83 11.68
N PRO A 121 18.73 1.66 12.32
CA PRO A 121 18.82 1.07 13.64
C PRO A 121 18.08 1.90 14.67
N VAL A 122 17.47 1.25 15.66
CA VAL A 122 16.73 1.89 16.76
C VAL A 122 17.68 2.44 17.83
N PHE A 123 18.84 1.81 18.02
CA PHE A 123 19.88 2.22 18.97
C PHE A 123 21.27 2.19 18.31
N PRO A 124 22.27 2.91 18.85
CA PRO A 124 23.65 2.77 18.38
C PRO A 124 24.12 1.32 18.42
N ASN A 125 24.79 0.88 17.36
CA ASN A 125 25.32 -0.48 17.21
C ASN A 125 24.24 -1.58 17.21
N SER A 126 22.94 -1.27 17.13
CA SER A 126 21.92 -2.26 16.78
C SER A 126 21.95 -2.55 15.28
N PRO A 127 21.49 -3.74 14.83
CA PRO A 127 21.30 -4.00 13.41
C PRO A 127 20.36 -3.00 12.75
N ASN A 128 20.52 -2.83 11.43
CA ASN A 128 19.51 -2.21 10.59
C ASN A 128 18.26 -3.11 10.55
N PHE A 129 17.08 -2.50 10.49
CA PHE A 129 15.83 -3.23 10.32
C PHE A 129 15.63 -3.69 8.88
N VAL A 130 16.00 -2.85 7.93
CA VAL A 130 15.77 -3.06 6.51
C VAL A 130 16.94 -2.52 5.72
N ASP A 131 17.54 -3.39 4.92
CA ASP A 131 18.46 -3.04 3.86
C ASP A 131 17.75 -3.25 2.52
N THR A 132 17.96 -2.34 1.58
CA THR A 132 17.28 -2.40 0.28
C THR A 132 18.27 -2.68 -0.84
N ALA A 133 18.16 -3.84 -1.48
CA ALA A 133 19.02 -4.25 -2.58
C ALA A 133 18.32 -4.13 -3.93
N ARG A 134 19.01 -3.55 -4.91
CA ARG A 134 18.56 -3.32 -6.28
C ARG A 134 19.54 -3.98 -7.24
N THR A 135 19.05 -4.86 -8.11
CA THR A 135 19.90 -5.68 -8.99
C THR A 135 19.47 -5.58 -10.46
N PRO A 136 19.75 -4.44 -11.15
CA PRO A 136 19.48 -4.29 -12.57
C PRO A 136 20.41 -5.15 -13.43
N LYS A 137 19.85 -5.76 -14.46
CA LYS A 137 20.56 -6.47 -15.54
C LYS A 137 19.88 -6.17 -16.87
N ASN A 138 20.67 -5.88 -17.90
CA ASN A 138 20.20 -5.56 -19.24
C ASN A 138 21.16 -6.15 -20.28
N LEU A 139 20.62 -6.90 -21.24
CA LEU A 139 21.32 -7.37 -22.42
C LEU A 139 20.59 -6.80 -23.65
N ALA A 140 21.35 -6.27 -24.59
CA ALA A 140 20.86 -5.95 -25.93
C ALA A 140 21.81 -6.59 -26.95
N ILE A 141 21.26 -7.41 -27.83
CA ILE A 141 21.95 -7.97 -28.99
C ILE A 141 21.26 -7.38 -30.21
N ASN A 142 22.02 -6.72 -31.07
CA ASN A 142 21.53 -6.09 -32.27
C ASN A 142 22.24 -6.69 -33.48
N TRP A 143 21.47 -6.93 -34.53
CA TRP A 143 21.96 -7.27 -35.85
C TRP A 143 21.38 -6.29 -36.85
N ARG A 144 22.27 -5.54 -37.51
CA ARG A 144 21.95 -4.70 -38.65
C ARG A 144 22.36 -5.39 -39.93
N TRP A 145 21.40 -5.57 -40.83
CA TRP A 145 21.60 -6.20 -42.13
C TRP A 145 21.17 -5.24 -43.24
N SER A 146 22.05 -4.97 -44.21
CA SER A 146 21.84 -4.05 -45.33
C SER A 146 22.33 -4.70 -46.64
N PRO A 147 21.61 -5.70 -47.17
CA PRO A 147 22.02 -6.46 -48.34
C PRO A 147 22.01 -5.63 -49.64
N THR A 148 21.29 -4.51 -49.64
CA THR A 148 21.26 -3.56 -50.76
C THR A 148 21.34 -2.14 -50.23
N ALA A 149 21.67 -1.17 -51.09
CA ALA A 149 21.63 0.25 -50.73
C ALA A 149 20.21 0.78 -50.43
N ARG A 150 19.16 -0.01 -50.72
CA ARG A 150 17.75 0.37 -50.59
C ARG A 150 17.02 -0.32 -49.45
N PHE A 151 17.68 -1.24 -48.74
CA PHE A 151 17.05 -2.00 -47.67
C PHE A 151 17.99 -2.14 -46.49
N THR A 152 17.48 -1.79 -45.31
CA THR A 152 18.14 -2.02 -44.03
C THR A 152 17.16 -2.65 -43.06
N ASN A 153 17.58 -3.73 -42.43
CA ASN A 153 16.92 -4.38 -41.32
C ASN A 153 17.74 -4.21 -40.04
N GLU A 154 17.07 -4.01 -38.92
CA GLU A 154 17.65 -3.98 -37.58
C GLU A 154 16.82 -4.88 -36.66
N ALA A 155 17.38 -6.04 -36.33
CA ALA A 155 16.82 -6.98 -35.36
C ALA A 155 17.48 -6.78 -33.99
N VAL A 156 16.67 -6.64 -32.93
CA VAL A 156 17.14 -6.47 -31.55
C VAL A 156 16.51 -7.51 -30.64
N PHE A 157 17.35 -8.30 -30.00
CA PHE A 157 16.98 -9.13 -28.87
C PHE A 157 17.38 -8.44 -27.56
N GLY A 158 16.40 -8.24 -26.70
CA GLY A 158 16.56 -7.60 -25.40
C GLY A 158 16.22 -8.54 -24.25
N TYR A 159 17.02 -8.49 -23.19
CA TYR A 159 16.67 -9.01 -21.88
C TYR A 159 16.84 -7.91 -20.85
N SER A 160 15.81 -7.67 -20.05
CA SER A 160 15.90 -6.81 -18.88
C SER A 160 15.43 -7.58 -17.66
N ARG A 161 16.16 -7.44 -16.56
CA ARG A 161 15.73 -7.88 -15.24
C ARG A 161 16.05 -6.80 -14.22
N PHE A 162 15.09 -6.51 -13.36
CA PHE A 162 15.28 -5.64 -12.21
C PHE A 162 14.78 -6.37 -10.97
N GLY A 163 15.65 -6.55 -9.99
CA GLY A 163 15.28 -6.99 -8.65
C GLY A 163 15.26 -5.83 -7.69
N PHE A 164 14.27 -5.79 -6.80
CA PHE A 164 14.15 -4.85 -5.70
C PHE A 164 13.77 -5.63 -4.46
N ASP A 165 14.67 -5.74 -3.50
CA ASP A 165 14.55 -6.59 -2.31
C ASP A 165 14.70 -5.73 -1.05
N PHE A 166 13.82 -5.96 -0.08
CA PHE A 166 13.86 -5.43 1.28
C PHE A 166 14.32 -6.57 2.17
N ALA A 167 15.64 -6.66 2.33
CA ALA A 167 16.27 -7.66 3.17
C ALA A 167 16.23 -7.18 4.61
N THR A 168 15.79 -8.05 5.52
CA THR A 168 15.97 -7.83 6.95
C THR A 168 17.04 -8.80 7.44
N PRO A 169 18.09 -8.36 8.13
CA PRO A 169 18.97 -9.27 8.85
C PRO A 169 18.15 -9.89 10.00
N THR A 170 17.52 -11.03 9.71
CA THR A 170 16.71 -11.93 10.56
C THR A 170 16.02 -11.30 11.78
N PRO A 171 14.68 -11.28 11.83
CA PRO A 171 13.93 -11.15 13.08
C PRO A 171 14.54 -12.01 14.20
N ASP A 172 14.55 -11.50 15.44
CA ASP A 172 14.92 -12.32 16.58
C ASP A 172 13.99 -13.56 16.60
N PRO A 173 14.53 -14.79 16.62
CA PRO A 173 13.74 -16.02 16.51
C PRO A 173 12.81 -16.25 17.72
N LEU A 174 12.96 -15.49 18.80
CA LEU A 174 12.03 -15.47 19.93
C LEU A 174 10.85 -14.54 19.61
N LEU A 175 9.74 -15.11 19.12
CA LEU A 175 8.41 -14.51 18.90
C LEU A 175 8.39 -12.96 18.91
N PRO A 176 8.33 -12.30 17.73
CA PRO A 176 8.33 -10.85 17.65
C PRO A 176 7.26 -10.20 18.54
N PHE A 177 7.63 -9.15 19.24
CA PHE A 177 6.74 -8.37 20.10
C PHE A 177 6.96 -6.88 19.87
N ALA A 178 5.98 -6.06 20.25
CA ALA A 178 6.08 -4.61 20.24
C ALA A 178 5.75 -4.03 21.62
N PHE A 179 6.69 -3.30 22.21
CA PHE A 179 6.47 -2.50 23.41
C PHE A 179 5.53 -1.33 23.12
N ILE A 180 4.77 -0.94 24.14
CA ILE A 180 3.83 0.18 24.06
C ILE A 180 4.57 1.51 24.28
N ASN A 181 5.40 1.57 25.33
CA ASN A 181 6.03 2.82 25.78
C ASN A 181 7.52 2.91 25.47
N ALA A 182 8.15 1.80 25.07
CA ALA A 182 9.57 1.73 24.75
C ALA A 182 9.80 1.48 23.26
N ALA A 183 10.94 1.94 22.74
CA ALA A 183 11.35 1.59 21.39
C ALA A 183 11.59 0.07 21.30
N THR A 184 11.10 -0.55 20.23
CA THR A 184 11.14 -2.01 20.06
C THR A 184 12.24 -2.37 19.07
N PRO A 185 13.33 -3.06 19.50
CA PRO A 185 14.39 -3.51 18.60
C PRO A 185 14.04 -4.78 17.80
N ASN A 186 12.87 -5.37 18.04
CA ASN A 186 12.39 -6.61 17.42
C ASN A 186 11.30 -6.30 16.36
N THR A 187 11.25 -7.08 15.28
CA THR A 187 10.29 -6.90 14.17
C THR A 187 9.83 -8.26 13.64
N ASN A 188 8.60 -8.32 13.12
CA ASN A 188 8.08 -9.50 12.43
C ASN A 188 8.15 -9.36 10.89
N PHE A 189 8.86 -8.35 10.38
CA PHE A 189 9.10 -8.22 8.94
C PHE A 189 10.37 -8.99 8.57
N SER A 190 10.25 -10.03 7.74
CA SER A 190 11.37 -10.91 7.40
C SER A 190 11.84 -10.78 5.96
N TYR A 191 10.94 -10.45 5.02
CA TYR A 191 11.28 -10.47 3.61
C TYR A 191 10.24 -9.75 2.74
N ASN A 192 10.68 -8.96 1.77
CA ASN A 192 9.82 -8.52 0.68
C ASN A 192 10.66 -8.24 -0.57
N ALA A 193 10.32 -8.84 -1.71
CA ALA A 193 11.03 -8.61 -2.96
C ALA A 193 10.11 -8.60 -4.17
N ARG A 194 10.50 -7.79 -5.16
CA ARG A 194 9.87 -7.72 -6.46
C ARG A 194 10.92 -7.93 -7.54
N PHE A 195 10.61 -8.81 -8.48
CA PHE A 195 11.46 -9.06 -9.65
C PHE A 195 10.67 -8.84 -10.93
N LEU A 196 11.13 -7.90 -11.73
CA LEU A 196 10.63 -7.63 -13.07
C LEU A 196 11.60 -8.26 -14.06
N ARG A 197 11.08 -9.00 -15.04
CA ARG A 197 11.87 -9.54 -16.15
C ARG A 197 11.12 -9.32 -17.45
N THR A 198 11.78 -8.79 -18.46
CA THR A 198 11.22 -8.63 -19.80
C THR A 198 12.17 -9.22 -20.82
N TRP A 199 11.66 -10.15 -21.63
CA TRP A 199 12.27 -10.48 -22.92
C TRP A 199 11.65 -9.57 -23.98
N GLN A 200 12.46 -9.05 -24.89
CA GLN A 200 12.01 -8.16 -25.95
C GLN A 200 12.60 -8.61 -27.28
N LEU A 201 11.76 -8.65 -28.32
CA LEU A 201 12.17 -8.83 -29.70
C LEU A 201 11.67 -7.61 -30.49
N VAL A 202 12.60 -6.90 -31.11
CA VAL A 202 12.31 -5.78 -32.00
C VAL A 202 12.84 -6.12 -33.37
N ASP A 203 12.08 -5.80 -34.40
CA ASP A 203 12.54 -5.85 -35.78
C ASP A 203 12.09 -4.57 -36.48
N ASN A 204 13.04 -3.84 -37.04
CA ASN A 204 12.80 -2.61 -37.80
C ASN A 204 13.35 -2.76 -39.22
N MET A 205 12.48 -2.60 -40.21
CA MET A 205 12.82 -2.62 -41.62
C MET A 205 12.66 -1.22 -42.20
N THR A 206 13.60 -0.81 -43.04
CA THR A 206 13.52 0.40 -43.86
C THR A 206 13.77 0.04 -45.31
N PHE A 207 12.85 0.43 -46.17
CA PHE A 207 12.91 0.29 -47.62
C PHE A 207 12.94 1.69 -48.25
N ASP A 208 13.98 2.00 -49.02
CA ASP A 208 14.09 3.25 -49.77
C ASP A 208 13.93 2.98 -51.27
N PHE A 209 12.75 3.31 -51.78
CA PHE A 209 12.40 3.18 -53.19
C PHE A 209 11.85 4.51 -53.72
N SER A 210 12.51 5.61 -53.35
CA SER A 210 12.23 7.00 -53.79
C SER A 210 11.24 7.10 -54.96
N PRO A 211 10.08 7.76 -54.79
CA PRO A 211 9.85 8.85 -53.83
C PRO A 211 9.41 8.41 -52.42
N HIS A 212 9.30 7.11 -52.16
CA HIS A 212 8.85 6.57 -50.87
C HIS A 212 10.00 5.99 -50.06
N THR A 213 9.95 6.21 -48.75
CA THR A 213 10.77 5.49 -47.79
C THR A 213 9.84 4.85 -46.76
N ILE A 214 9.59 3.54 -46.91
CA ILE A 214 8.72 2.78 -46.01
C ILE A 214 9.54 2.19 -44.86
N LYS A 215 9.04 2.41 -43.64
CA LYS A 215 9.51 1.78 -42.41
C LYS A 215 8.42 0.86 -41.89
N ALA A 216 8.77 -0.35 -41.52
CA ALA A 216 7.83 -1.28 -40.91
C ALA A 216 8.55 -2.08 -39.82
N GLY A 217 7.81 -2.61 -38.87
CA GLY A 217 8.43 -3.38 -37.81
C GLY A 217 7.48 -3.93 -36.78
N LEU A 218 8.04 -4.68 -35.85
CA LEU A 218 7.35 -5.27 -34.71
C LEU A 218 8.12 -5.04 -33.41
N ASN A 219 7.41 -5.11 -32.31
CA ASN A 219 7.99 -5.09 -30.97
C ASN A 219 7.18 -6.00 -30.05
N PHE A 220 7.75 -7.15 -29.71
CA PHE A 220 7.16 -8.11 -28.79
C PHE A 220 7.86 -8.04 -27.44
N ARG A 221 7.07 -7.95 -26.37
CA ARG A 221 7.57 -7.88 -24.99
C ARG A 221 6.87 -8.91 -24.13
N PHE A 222 7.67 -9.77 -23.51
CA PHE A 222 7.21 -10.83 -22.61
C PHE A 222 7.64 -10.49 -21.19
N GLY A 223 6.81 -9.70 -20.51
CA GLY A 223 7.00 -9.28 -19.14
C GLY A 223 6.63 -10.36 -18.14
N ARG A 224 7.38 -10.46 -17.05
CA ARG A 224 7.07 -11.25 -15.87
C ARG A 224 7.34 -10.42 -14.63
N HIS A 225 6.34 -10.30 -13.77
CA HIS A 225 6.47 -9.72 -12.44
C HIS A 225 6.33 -10.84 -11.40
N THR A 226 7.38 -11.05 -10.60
CA THR A 226 7.32 -11.88 -9.40
C THR A 226 7.26 -10.97 -8.18
N ASP A 227 6.27 -11.20 -7.33
CA ASP A 227 6.09 -10.55 -6.04
C ASP A 227 6.20 -11.62 -4.94
N ASP A 228 7.17 -11.47 -4.05
CA ASP A 228 7.52 -12.45 -3.02
C ASP A 228 7.64 -11.74 -1.67
N ARG A 229 6.71 -11.94 -0.74
CA ARG A 229 6.66 -11.16 0.50
C ARG A 229 6.26 -11.97 1.72
N SER A 230 6.74 -11.50 2.87
CA SER A 230 6.36 -11.95 4.20
C SER A 230 5.25 -11.10 4.82
N SER A 231 4.80 -10.03 4.14
CA SER A 231 3.75 -9.14 4.64
C SER A 231 2.50 -9.13 3.75
N VAL A 232 1.34 -9.52 4.28
CA VAL A 232 0.04 -9.47 3.60
C VAL A 232 -1.08 -9.03 4.53
N SER A 233 -2.19 -8.53 3.97
CA SER A 233 -3.35 -8.08 4.76
C SER A 233 -3.02 -7.02 5.83
N GLY A 234 -1.98 -6.20 5.62
CA GLY A 234 -1.50 -5.24 6.62
C GLY A 234 -0.80 -5.87 7.84
N SER A 235 -0.45 -7.16 7.78
CA SER A 235 0.25 -7.91 8.83
C SER A 235 1.42 -8.70 8.22
N ALA A 236 2.19 -9.41 9.03
CA ALA A 236 3.26 -10.30 8.57
C ALA A 236 2.90 -11.77 8.78
N ILE A 237 3.47 -12.65 7.95
CA ILE A 237 3.32 -14.10 8.06
C ILE A 237 4.09 -14.64 9.24
N GLU A 238 5.02 -13.86 9.79
CA GLU A 238 5.58 -14.04 11.11
C GLU A 238 4.63 -13.41 12.16
N PRO A 239 4.40 -14.09 13.29
CA PRO A 239 3.53 -13.56 14.33
C PRO A 239 4.12 -12.27 14.92
N ILE A 240 3.23 -11.43 15.44
CA ILE A 240 3.61 -10.34 16.33
C ILE A 240 2.69 -10.29 17.55
N VAL A 241 3.30 -10.04 18.70
CA VAL A 241 2.63 -9.83 19.97
C VAL A 241 2.57 -8.35 20.26
N SER A 242 1.37 -7.81 20.41
CA SER A 242 1.18 -6.48 20.97
C SER A 242 0.89 -6.60 22.45
N PHE A 243 1.35 -5.64 23.25
CA PHE A 243 0.97 -5.52 24.65
C PHE A 243 -0.18 -4.52 24.82
N GLY A 244 -1.00 -4.73 25.86
CA GLY A 244 -2.09 -3.81 26.24
C GLY A 244 -3.47 -4.11 25.62
N GLY A 245 -4.56 -3.81 26.33
CA GLY A 245 -5.93 -4.14 25.90
C GLY A 245 -6.99 -3.64 26.89
N SER A 246 -8.27 -3.67 26.48
CA SER A 246 -9.44 -3.02 27.12
C SER A 246 -9.88 -3.52 28.50
N GLY A 247 -9.00 -4.17 29.24
CA GLY A 247 -9.15 -4.43 30.67
C GLY A 247 -7.80 -4.15 31.30
N GLY A 248 -7.67 -3.14 32.15
CA GLY A 248 -6.42 -2.90 32.88
C GLY A 248 -6.11 -4.10 33.77
N TYR A 249 -4.84 -4.47 33.92
CA TYR A 249 -4.46 -5.36 35.01
C TYR A 249 -4.74 -4.64 36.33
N THR A 250 -5.83 -5.02 37.01
CA THR A 250 -6.27 -4.41 38.28
C THR A 250 -5.58 -5.02 39.51
N GLY A 251 -4.70 -6.00 39.30
CA GLY A 251 -3.99 -6.70 40.38
C GLY A 251 -3.02 -5.78 41.13
N TYR A 252 -2.55 -4.69 40.50
CA TYR A 252 -1.87 -3.62 41.19
C TYR A 252 -2.90 -2.56 41.59
N GLY A 253 -2.98 -2.24 42.89
CA GLY A 253 -3.81 -1.17 43.44
C GLY A 253 -3.30 0.20 43.02
N LEU A 254 -3.50 0.54 41.73
CA LEU A 254 -3.06 1.78 41.13
C LEU A 254 -3.92 2.95 41.64
N PRO A 255 -3.34 4.16 41.76
CA PRO A 255 -4.09 5.35 42.16
C PRO A 255 -5.22 5.66 41.16
N ALA A 256 -6.34 6.16 41.67
CA ALA A 256 -7.44 6.64 40.82
C ALA A 256 -7.05 7.94 40.10
N ALA A 257 -7.55 8.12 38.88
CA ALA A 257 -7.36 9.36 38.15
C ALA A 257 -8.22 10.50 38.77
N GLY A 258 -7.66 11.70 38.94
CA GLY A 258 -8.41 12.84 39.46
C GLY A 258 -7.56 14.07 39.76
N SER A 259 -8.19 15.19 40.12
CA SER A 259 -7.52 16.47 40.41
C SER A 259 -6.57 16.40 41.62
N THR A 260 -6.82 15.48 42.56
CA THR A 260 -5.98 15.18 43.72
C THR A 260 -5.19 13.87 43.57
N GLY A 261 -5.26 13.23 42.40
CA GLY A 261 -4.65 11.95 42.08
C GLY A 261 -3.69 12.03 40.91
N ILE A 262 -3.28 10.88 40.38
CA ILE A 262 -2.53 10.82 39.13
C ILE A 262 -3.41 11.37 38.00
N ASN A 263 -2.85 12.13 37.06
CA ASN A 263 -3.65 12.54 35.90
C ASN A 263 -3.92 11.31 35.00
N ALA A 264 -4.95 11.41 34.14
CA ALA A 264 -5.36 10.28 33.30
C ALA A 264 -4.26 9.82 32.32
N THR A 265 -3.49 10.74 31.74
CA THR A 265 -2.42 10.43 30.78
C THR A 265 -1.29 9.64 31.44
N ASP A 266 -0.87 10.05 32.63
CA ASP A 266 0.20 9.41 33.38
C ASP A 266 -0.27 8.07 33.96
N LEU A 267 -1.54 7.94 34.33
CA LEU A 267 -2.13 6.65 34.68
C LEU A 267 -2.10 5.68 33.49
N THR A 268 -2.47 6.12 32.28
CA THR A 268 -2.38 5.30 31.07
C THR A 268 -0.92 4.91 30.77
N ARG A 269 0.03 5.85 30.88
CA ARG A 269 1.47 5.55 30.72
C ARG A 269 1.94 4.52 31.74
N LEU A 270 1.58 4.68 33.02
CA LEU A 270 1.92 3.72 34.08
C LEU A 270 1.35 2.33 33.77
N GLN A 271 0.08 2.23 33.40
CA GLN A 271 -0.57 0.97 33.03
C GLN A 271 0.12 0.29 31.83
N ASN A 272 0.49 1.06 30.80
CA ASN A 272 1.21 0.55 29.64
C ASN A 272 2.63 0.08 29.99
N THR A 273 3.35 0.82 30.83
CA THR A 273 4.68 0.40 31.32
C THR A 273 4.59 -0.89 32.14
N ILE A 274 3.54 -1.05 32.95
CA ILE A 274 3.29 -2.31 33.67
C ILE A 274 3.05 -3.44 32.67
N ASN A 275 2.22 -3.23 31.65
CA ASN A 275 1.95 -4.25 30.63
C ASN A 275 3.24 -4.68 29.89
N ASP A 276 4.10 -3.71 29.52
CA ASP A 276 5.40 -3.99 28.90
C ASP A 276 6.32 -4.80 29.82
N LEU A 277 6.34 -4.49 31.14
CA LEU A 277 7.20 -5.16 32.11
C LEU A 277 6.75 -6.57 32.46
N ILE A 278 5.44 -6.80 32.64
CA ILE A 278 4.92 -8.14 32.98
C ILE A 278 4.65 -8.99 31.73
N GLY A 279 4.73 -8.38 30.55
CA GLY A 279 4.43 -9.01 29.26
C GLY A 279 2.95 -9.31 29.07
N ARG A 280 2.06 -8.42 29.51
CA ARG A 280 0.63 -8.63 29.36
C ARG A 280 0.22 -8.49 27.91
N VAL A 281 -0.13 -9.61 27.30
CA VAL A 281 -0.52 -9.68 25.89
C VAL A 281 -1.82 -8.89 25.70
N GLY A 282 -1.83 -8.08 24.66
CA GLY A 282 -3.02 -7.43 24.14
C GLY A 282 -3.68 -8.28 23.08
N SER A 283 -2.90 -8.54 22.03
CA SER A 283 -3.27 -9.45 20.97
C SER A 283 -2.03 -10.13 20.37
N ILE A 284 -2.29 -11.24 19.70
CA ILE A 284 -1.32 -11.92 18.84
C ILE A 284 -1.92 -11.91 17.45
N SER A 285 -1.15 -11.51 16.45
CA SER A 285 -1.62 -11.50 15.07
C SER A 285 -0.59 -12.10 14.12
N GLN A 286 -1.09 -12.79 13.09
CA GLN A 286 -0.27 -13.37 12.02
C GLN A 286 -1.09 -13.37 10.72
N ALA A 287 -0.42 -13.21 9.60
CA ALA A 287 -1.01 -13.23 8.28
C ALA A 287 -0.91 -14.62 7.66
N PHE A 288 -1.94 -14.98 6.89
CA PHE A 288 -2.05 -16.25 6.18
C PHE A 288 -2.31 -15.98 4.71
N VAL A 289 -1.70 -16.78 3.84
CA VAL A 289 -1.86 -16.70 2.39
C VAL A 289 -2.67 -17.90 1.89
N SER A 290 -3.38 -17.71 0.79
CA SER A 290 -4.03 -18.79 0.06
C SER A 290 -3.33 -19.06 -1.27
N ASN A 291 -3.32 -20.33 -1.68
CA ASN A 291 -2.93 -20.75 -3.01
C ASN A 291 -4.04 -21.62 -3.63
N GLY A 292 -5.08 -20.97 -4.18
CA GLY A 292 -6.12 -21.68 -4.93
C GLY A 292 -7.20 -22.35 -4.08
N GLY A 293 -7.60 -21.73 -2.95
CA GLY A 293 -8.83 -22.09 -2.25
C GLY A 293 -8.66 -22.64 -0.83
N ASN A 294 -7.43 -22.96 -0.42
CA ASN A 294 -7.11 -23.31 0.97
C ASN A 294 -6.08 -22.34 1.55
N TRP A 295 -6.08 -22.22 2.87
CA TRP A 295 -5.02 -21.53 3.60
C TRP A 295 -3.75 -22.38 3.58
N GLU A 296 -2.63 -21.74 3.32
CA GLU A 296 -1.32 -22.36 3.43
C GLU A 296 -0.88 -22.45 4.91
N PRO A 297 0.11 -23.32 5.23
CA PRO A 297 0.71 -23.36 6.56
C PRO A 297 1.21 -21.99 7.02
N ALA A 298 1.17 -21.74 8.34
CA ALA A 298 1.68 -20.52 8.96
C ALA A 298 3.14 -20.25 8.52
N GLY A 299 3.49 -18.97 8.30
CA GLY A 299 4.83 -18.59 7.81
C GLY A 299 5.06 -18.83 6.31
N THR A 300 4.04 -19.23 5.54
CA THR A 300 4.16 -19.34 4.08
C THR A 300 4.16 -17.97 3.41
N ARG A 301 5.21 -17.67 2.63
CA ARG A 301 5.35 -16.42 1.87
C ARG A 301 4.30 -16.29 0.77
N TRP A 302 3.81 -15.06 0.58
CA TRP A 302 3.04 -14.70 -0.60
C TRP A 302 3.94 -14.68 -1.82
N LYS A 303 3.77 -15.65 -2.71
CA LYS A 303 4.46 -15.71 -4.00
C LYS A 303 3.48 -15.59 -5.14
N ASN A 304 3.49 -14.45 -5.81
CA ASN A 304 2.67 -14.20 -6.99
C ASN A 304 3.56 -14.01 -8.21
N ARG A 305 3.24 -14.69 -9.31
CA ARG A 305 3.96 -14.50 -10.57
C ARG A 305 2.97 -14.22 -11.68
N ALA A 306 3.03 -12.99 -12.21
CA ALA A 306 2.16 -12.52 -13.27
C ALA A 306 2.95 -12.30 -14.58
N PHE A 307 2.32 -12.58 -15.71
CA PHE A 307 2.89 -12.45 -17.05
C PHE A 307 2.11 -11.41 -17.85
N TYR A 308 2.84 -10.52 -18.53
CA TYR A 308 2.31 -9.41 -19.31
C TYR A 308 2.90 -9.50 -20.71
N ASN A 309 2.12 -10.04 -21.64
CA ASN A 309 2.51 -10.18 -23.04
C ASN A 309 2.01 -8.98 -23.83
N GLU A 310 2.89 -8.37 -24.60
CA GLU A 310 2.59 -7.19 -25.43
C GLU A 310 3.09 -7.43 -26.84
N TYR A 311 2.25 -7.13 -27.82
CA TYR A 311 2.54 -7.29 -29.24
C TYR A 311 2.24 -5.98 -29.96
N ASP A 312 3.27 -5.39 -30.56
CA ASP A 312 3.12 -4.16 -31.36
C ASP A 312 3.58 -4.41 -32.79
N PHE A 313 2.90 -3.78 -33.74
CA PHE A 313 3.25 -3.76 -35.15
C PHE A 313 3.12 -2.33 -35.68
N TYR A 314 3.97 -1.93 -36.62
CA TYR A 314 3.85 -0.62 -37.25
C TYR A 314 4.28 -0.61 -38.72
N VAL A 315 3.73 0.34 -39.46
CA VAL A 315 4.15 0.73 -40.81
C VAL A 315 4.08 2.24 -40.94
N GLN A 316 5.04 2.84 -41.63
CA GLN A 316 5.15 4.28 -41.84
C GLN A 316 5.80 4.57 -43.19
N ASP A 317 5.23 5.47 -43.97
CA ASP A 317 5.76 5.92 -45.25
C ASP A 317 6.16 7.40 -45.18
N ASN A 318 7.41 7.67 -45.54
CA ASN A 318 7.90 9.02 -45.82
C ASN A 318 7.84 9.25 -47.34
N TRP A 319 6.76 9.89 -47.78
CA TRP A 319 6.47 10.08 -49.19
C TRP A 319 6.86 11.48 -49.66
N ARG A 320 7.85 11.55 -50.56
CA ARG A 320 8.24 12.78 -51.25
C ARG A 320 7.29 13.06 -52.41
N ALA A 321 6.07 13.48 -52.11
CA ALA A 321 5.03 13.76 -53.10
C ALA A 321 5.45 14.81 -54.14
N ARG A 322 6.27 15.80 -53.75
CA ARG A 322 6.91 16.78 -54.64
C ARG A 322 8.31 17.11 -54.14
N ARG A 323 9.13 17.77 -54.97
CA ARG A 323 10.48 18.25 -54.58
C ARG A 323 10.49 19.16 -53.33
N ASN A 324 9.35 19.77 -53.02
CA ASN A 324 9.15 20.69 -51.91
C ASN A 324 8.07 20.24 -50.92
N LEU A 325 7.53 19.02 -51.04
CA LEU A 325 6.45 18.51 -50.19
C LEU A 325 6.70 17.05 -49.83
N VAL A 326 6.80 16.77 -48.53
CA VAL A 326 6.96 15.44 -47.97
C VAL A 326 5.81 15.17 -47.02
N PHE A 327 5.19 13.99 -47.12
CA PHE A 327 4.25 13.46 -46.15
C PHE A 327 4.92 12.38 -45.29
N ASP A 328 4.51 12.30 -44.04
CA ASP A 328 4.85 11.24 -43.10
C ASP A 328 3.55 10.59 -42.64
N ILE A 329 3.28 9.36 -43.06
CA ILE A 329 2.01 8.67 -42.81
C ILE A 329 2.32 7.34 -42.15
N GLY A 330 1.79 7.10 -40.96
CA GLY A 330 2.05 5.88 -40.20
C GLY A 330 0.84 5.34 -39.47
N LEU A 331 0.89 4.05 -39.21
CA LEU A 331 -0.08 3.33 -38.40
C LEU A 331 0.67 2.34 -37.52
N ARG A 332 0.32 2.34 -36.24
CA ARG A 332 0.76 1.34 -35.27
C ARG A 332 -0.45 0.62 -34.69
N TRP A 333 -0.34 -0.68 -34.50
CA TRP A 333 -1.33 -1.50 -33.84
C TRP A 333 -0.71 -2.16 -32.61
N GLU A 334 -1.44 -2.18 -31.50
CA GLU A 334 -1.00 -2.78 -30.24
C GLU A 334 -2.08 -3.74 -29.70
N ALA A 335 -1.67 -4.94 -29.27
CA ALA A 335 -2.53 -5.83 -28.49
C ALA A 335 -2.34 -5.58 -26.99
N LYS A 336 -3.41 -5.22 -26.30
CA LYS A 336 -3.40 -5.03 -24.84
C LYS A 336 -4.08 -6.23 -24.17
N LEU A 337 -3.29 -7.05 -23.51
CA LEU A 337 -3.74 -8.35 -23.00
C LEU A 337 -3.90 -8.36 -21.48
N ASN A 338 -4.91 -9.09 -21.01
CA ASN A 338 -5.08 -9.47 -19.62
C ASN A 338 -3.83 -10.25 -19.15
N PRO A 339 -3.28 -9.94 -17.96
CA PRO A 339 -2.20 -10.74 -17.40
C PRO A 339 -2.63 -12.18 -17.14
N LYS A 340 -1.64 -13.08 -17.14
CA LYS A 340 -1.79 -14.45 -16.62
C LYS A 340 -1.08 -14.58 -15.28
N VAL A 341 -1.60 -15.37 -14.36
CA VAL A 341 -0.98 -15.59 -13.04
C VAL A 341 -0.73 -17.09 -12.84
N ASP A 342 0.47 -17.45 -12.37
CA ASP A 342 0.81 -18.84 -12.02
C ASP A 342 0.14 -19.26 -10.71
N ASN A 343 -0.30 -20.52 -10.64
CA ASN A 343 -0.71 -21.23 -9.42
C ASN A 343 -1.91 -20.68 -8.64
N ARG A 344 -2.60 -19.64 -9.14
CA ARG A 344 -3.84 -19.13 -8.54
C ARG A 344 -4.77 -18.52 -9.59
N PRO A 345 -6.10 -18.61 -9.38
CA PRO A 345 -7.04 -17.93 -10.25
C PRO A 345 -6.93 -16.41 -10.07
N ILE A 346 -7.15 -15.68 -11.16
CA ILE A 346 -7.44 -14.25 -11.08
C ILE A 346 -8.88 -14.12 -10.61
N LEU A 347 -9.10 -13.33 -9.56
CA LEU A 347 -10.43 -13.02 -9.06
C LEU A 347 -10.78 -11.58 -9.37
N ARG A 348 -12.05 -11.36 -9.71
CA ARG A 348 -12.63 -10.04 -9.96
C ARG A 348 -14.01 -9.93 -9.32
N PRO A 349 -14.49 -8.71 -9.05
CA PRO A 349 -15.88 -8.51 -8.62
C PRO A 349 -16.87 -9.09 -9.64
N ASP A 350 -17.93 -9.73 -9.14
CA ASP A 350 -19.05 -10.23 -9.94
C ASP A 350 -20.09 -9.14 -10.31
N GLN A 351 -19.91 -7.94 -9.76
CA GLN A 351 -20.75 -6.76 -10.01
C GLN A 351 -19.84 -5.53 -10.21
N ASP A 352 -20.39 -4.48 -10.83
CA ASP A 352 -19.66 -3.25 -11.09
C ASP A 352 -19.27 -2.53 -9.80
N VAL A 353 -17.97 -2.25 -9.64
CA VAL A 353 -17.43 -1.45 -8.52
C VAL A 353 -16.84 -0.17 -9.09
N LYS A 354 -17.73 0.79 -9.40
CA LYS A 354 -17.37 2.07 -10.02
C LYS A 354 -18.27 3.20 -9.51
N LEU A 355 -17.85 4.45 -9.71
CA LEU A 355 -18.65 5.61 -9.30
C LEU A 355 -20.01 5.59 -9.99
N GLY A 356 -21.09 5.71 -9.21
CA GLY A 356 -22.47 5.68 -9.70
C GLY A 356 -23.08 4.28 -9.86
N ALA A 357 -22.33 3.21 -9.59
CA ALA A 357 -22.90 1.88 -9.42
C ALA A 357 -23.79 1.83 -8.16
N ALA A 358 -24.80 0.96 -8.16
CA ALA A 358 -25.66 0.76 -7.00
C ALA A 358 -24.88 0.09 -5.86
N PRO A 359 -25.11 0.48 -4.59
CA PRO A 359 -24.51 -0.18 -3.44
C PRO A 359 -24.90 -1.66 -3.37
N SER A 360 -23.97 -2.51 -2.97
CA SER A 360 -24.19 -3.96 -2.89
C SER A 360 -23.56 -4.58 -1.65
N ASN A 361 -24.36 -5.38 -0.93
CA ASN A 361 -23.91 -6.22 0.19
C ASN A 361 -23.69 -7.69 -0.24
N THR A 362 -23.85 -7.99 -1.53
CA THR A 362 -23.69 -9.34 -2.09
C THR A 362 -22.48 -9.46 -3.00
N LEU A 363 -21.69 -8.38 -3.12
CA LEU A 363 -20.48 -8.32 -3.94
C LEU A 363 -19.53 -9.47 -3.60
N LYS A 364 -19.11 -10.22 -4.63
CA LYS A 364 -18.25 -11.38 -4.47
C LYS A 364 -17.15 -11.42 -5.51
N TRP A 365 -15.97 -11.87 -5.08
CA TRP A 365 -14.85 -12.12 -5.97
C TRP A 365 -14.96 -13.50 -6.58
N THR A 366 -15.07 -13.53 -7.90
CA THR A 366 -15.24 -14.74 -8.71
C THR A 366 -14.11 -14.85 -9.72
N GLU A 367 -13.87 -16.06 -10.20
CA GLU A 367 -12.78 -16.34 -11.14
C GLU A 367 -13.09 -15.72 -12.50
N GLY A 368 -12.13 -14.99 -13.07
CA GLY A 368 -12.31 -14.34 -14.36
C GLY A 368 -11.12 -13.46 -14.75
N ASP A 369 -11.16 -12.94 -15.98
CA ASP A 369 -10.14 -12.02 -16.48
C ASP A 369 -10.18 -10.69 -15.73
N LEU A 370 -9.01 -10.15 -15.39
CA LEU A 370 -8.89 -8.90 -14.63
C LEU A 370 -9.50 -7.71 -15.39
N PHE A 371 -9.29 -7.69 -16.70
CA PHE A 371 -9.91 -6.78 -17.65
C PHE A 371 -9.97 -7.44 -19.04
N LYS A 372 -10.81 -6.92 -19.92
CA LYS A 372 -10.97 -7.43 -21.29
C LYS A 372 -9.69 -7.22 -22.12
N ASN A 373 -9.31 -8.22 -22.91
CA ASN A 373 -8.28 -8.03 -23.94
C ASN A 373 -8.75 -6.99 -24.96
N ASP A 374 -7.88 -6.07 -25.35
CA ASP A 374 -8.17 -5.03 -26.34
C ASP A 374 -7.23 -5.17 -27.55
N TYR A 375 -7.84 -5.53 -28.69
CA TYR A 375 -7.19 -5.67 -29.99
C TYR A 375 -7.53 -4.50 -30.93
N SER A 376 -8.23 -3.48 -30.44
CA SER A 376 -8.72 -2.36 -31.24
C SER A 376 -7.82 -1.12 -31.19
N LYS A 377 -6.62 -1.22 -30.58
CA LYS A 377 -5.71 -0.09 -30.40
C LYS A 377 -4.91 0.20 -31.67
N PHE A 378 -5.52 0.99 -32.54
CA PHE A 378 -4.88 1.62 -33.69
C PHE A 378 -4.39 3.03 -33.34
N LEU A 379 -3.13 3.31 -33.65
CA LEU A 379 -2.39 4.52 -33.31
C LEU A 379 -1.85 5.17 -34.60
N PRO A 380 -2.67 5.94 -35.32
CA PRO A 380 -2.24 6.62 -36.54
C PRO A 380 -1.31 7.79 -36.24
N SER A 381 -0.43 8.08 -37.19
CA SER A 381 0.37 9.30 -37.28
C SER A 381 0.31 9.85 -38.70
N VAL A 382 0.13 11.16 -38.82
CA VAL A 382 0.15 11.86 -40.10
C VAL A 382 0.87 13.19 -39.93
N GLY A 383 1.72 13.55 -40.88
CA GLY A 383 2.40 14.82 -40.91
C GLY A 383 2.83 15.21 -42.31
N PHE A 384 3.25 16.46 -42.45
CA PHE A 384 3.86 16.95 -43.66
C PHE A 384 4.93 18.00 -43.37
N ALA A 385 5.84 18.15 -44.32
CA ALA A 385 6.78 19.25 -44.41
C ALA A 385 6.71 19.84 -45.83
N TRP A 386 6.51 21.15 -45.92
CA TRP A 386 6.27 21.84 -47.17
C TRP A 386 7.10 23.14 -47.26
N ASP A 387 7.76 23.35 -48.39
CA ASP A 387 8.28 24.66 -48.80
C ASP A 387 7.36 25.24 -49.89
N PRO A 388 6.46 26.17 -49.55
CA PRO A 388 5.48 26.70 -50.51
C PRO A 388 6.09 27.38 -51.73
N PHE A 389 7.29 27.97 -51.58
CA PHE A 389 7.91 28.82 -52.58
C PHE A 389 9.05 28.14 -53.35
N LYS A 390 9.39 26.89 -53.01
CA LYS A 390 10.50 26.13 -53.62
C LYS A 390 11.85 26.87 -53.54
N SER A 391 12.00 27.73 -52.53
CA SER A 391 13.15 28.61 -52.37
C SER A 391 14.16 28.09 -51.34
N GLY A 392 13.79 27.08 -50.56
CA GLY A 392 14.53 26.61 -49.39
C GLY A 392 14.45 27.55 -48.18
N LYS A 393 13.79 28.71 -48.31
CA LYS A 393 13.76 29.78 -47.30
C LYS A 393 12.52 29.77 -46.42
N THR A 394 11.50 28.98 -46.75
CA THR A 394 10.27 28.88 -45.96
C THR A 394 9.92 27.41 -45.77
N SER A 395 9.61 27.01 -44.54
CA SER A 395 9.17 25.66 -44.21
C SER A 395 7.93 25.72 -43.33
N ILE A 396 6.89 25.01 -43.73
CA ILE A 396 5.70 24.74 -42.93
C ILE A 396 5.72 23.26 -42.60
N ARG A 397 5.61 22.92 -41.32
CA ARG A 397 5.52 21.54 -40.86
C ARG A 397 4.32 21.40 -39.96
N ALA A 398 3.54 20.35 -40.15
CA ALA A 398 2.48 19.99 -39.22
C ALA A 398 2.41 18.49 -39.05
N ASN A 399 1.98 18.04 -37.88
CA ASN A 399 1.75 16.63 -37.60
C ASN A 399 0.66 16.43 -36.57
N TYR A 400 0.09 15.23 -36.60
CA TYR A 400 -0.84 14.68 -35.64
C TYR A 400 -0.49 13.22 -35.39
N ARG A 401 -0.49 12.77 -34.13
CA ARG A 401 -0.28 11.37 -33.76
C ARG A 401 -1.10 10.97 -32.55
N ILE A 402 -1.48 9.71 -32.50
CA ILE A 402 -1.99 9.06 -31.29
C ILE A 402 -0.88 8.18 -30.72
N SER A 403 -0.74 8.17 -29.40
CA SER A 403 0.20 7.30 -28.68
C SER A 403 -0.50 6.65 -27.49
N SER A 404 -0.05 5.46 -27.09
CA SER A 404 -0.62 4.70 -25.98
C SER A 404 0.43 4.52 -24.89
N ASP A 405 -0.02 4.37 -23.65
CA ASP A 405 0.86 4.10 -22.50
C ASP A 405 0.74 2.64 -22.02
N ARG A 406 1.71 2.22 -21.20
CA ARG A 406 1.73 0.93 -20.53
C ARG A 406 1.35 1.12 -19.07
N ILE A 407 0.71 0.12 -18.48
CA ILE A 407 0.37 0.12 -17.06
C ILE A 407 1.50 -0.52 -16.27
N ALA A 408 1.97 0.14 -15.22
CA ALA A 408 2.99 -0.39 -14.32
C ALA A 408 2.49 -1.68 -13.66
N SER A 409 3.18 -2.80 -13.91
CA SER A 409 2.81 -4.11 -13.36
C SER A 409 2.84 -4.20 -11.83
N PHE A 410 3.53 -3.25 -11.17
CA PHE A 410 3.51 -3.10 -9.72
C PHE A 410 2.10 -2.84 -9.18
N LEU A 411 1.29 -2.07 -9.91
CA LEU A 411 -0.08 -1.74 -9.51
C LEU A 411 -0.91 -3.03 -9.34
N PHE A 412 -0.83 -3.94 -10.32
CA PHE A 412 -1.52 -5.22 -10.26
C PHE A 412 -0.93 -6.16 -9.21
N GLY A 413 0.39 -6.32 -9.18
CA GLY A 413 1.09 -7.20 -8.25
C GLY A 413 0.80 -6.89 -6.79
N SER A 414 1.06 -5.63 -6.40
CA SER A 414 1.05 -5.22 -5.00
C SER A 414 -0.30 -4.78 -4.47
N SER A 415 -1.18 -4.22 -5.32
CA SER A 415 -2.43 -3.60 -4.86
C SER A 415 -3.66 -4.40 -5.21
N ILE A 416 -3.63 -5.16 -6.31
CA ILE A 416 -4.78 -5.92 -6.80
C ILE A 416 -4.67 -7.39 -6.40
N PHE A 417 -3.68 -8.14 -6.92
CA PHE A 417 -3.60 -9.58 -6.67
C PHE A 417 -3.42 -9.91 -5.19
N GLN A 418 -2.57 -9.16 -4.49
CA GLN A 418 -2.40 -9.31 -3.05
C GLN A 418 -3.59 -8.77 -2.26
N GLY A 419 -4.19 -7.63 -2.64
CA GLY A 419 -5.35 -7.08 -1.92
C GLY A 419 -6.68 -7.82 -2.16
N THR A 420 -6.69 -8.82 -3.03
CA THR A 420 -7.91 -9.52 -3.46
C THR A 420 -8.54 -10.33 -2.31
N PRO A 421 -9.84 -10.15 -2.00
CA PRO A 421 -10.53 -10.93 -0.98
C PRO A 421 -10.39 -12.45 -1.19
N GLY A 422 -10.02 -13.17 -0.12
CA GLY A 422 -9.77 -14.62 -0.15
C GLY A 422 -8.33 -15.04 -0.47
N ASN A 423 -7.47 -14.14 -0.96
CA ASN A 423 -6.07 -14.47 -1.26
C ASN A 423 -5.15 -14.41 -0.03
N ASN A 424 -5.52 -13.63 0.98
CA ASN A 424 -4.87 -13.59 2.29
C ASN A 424 -5.85 -13.10 3.36
N THR A 425 -5.47 -13.29 4.62
CA THR A 425 -6.15 -12.70 5.78
C THR A 425 -5.16 -12.59 6.94
N SER A 426 -5.55 -11.89 8.00
CA SER A 426 -4.86 -11.95 9.29
C SER A 426 -5.73 -12.65 10.32
N ALA A 427 -5.15 -13.63 11.02
CA ALA A 427 -5.73 -14.19 12.22
C ALA A 427 -5.24 -13.39 13.42
N THR A 428 -6.15 -12.99 14.30
CA THR A 428 -5.83 -12.23 15.53
C THR A 428 -6.51 -12.88 16.73
N ASN A 429 -5.76 -13.07 17.81
CA ASN A 429 -6.28 -13.53 19.10
C ASN A 429 -6.09 -12.44 20.16
N SER A 430 -7.16 -11.69 20.44
CA SER A 430 -7.23 -10.74 21.56
C SER A 430 -7.82 -11.36 22.83
N ALA A 431 -8.52 -12.50 22.72
CA ALA A 431 -9.17 -13.17 23.85
C ALA A 431 -8.15 -13.64 24.89
N TYR A 432 -6.99 -14.11 24.44
CA TYR A 432 -5.88 -14.47 25.33
C TYR A 432 -5.41 -13.31 26.21
N GLY A 433 -5.30 -12.10 25.65
CA GLY A 433 -4.94 -10.91 26.41
C GLY A 433 -6.04 -10.44 27.36
N GLN A 434 -7.30 -10.51 26.90
CA GLN A 434 -8.48 -10.18 27.69
C GLN A 434 -8.64 -11.09 28.93
N SER A 435 -8.22 -12.35 28.85
CA SER A 435 -8.18 -13.27 30.00
C SER A 435 -6.95 -13.09 30.91
N GLY A 436 -6.10 -12.10 30.65
CA GLY A 436 -4.90 -11.82 31.45
C GLY A 436 -3.67 -12.62 31.05
N GLY A 437 -3.63 -13.15 29.82
CA GLY A 437 -2.50 -13.91 29.28
C GLY A 437 -1.18 -13.13 29.29
N LEU A 438 -0.09 -13.85 29.56
CA LEU A 438 1.27 -13.30 29.69
C LEU A 438 2.19 -13.87 28.62
N TYR A 439 3.14 -13.06 28.15
CA TYR A 439 4.09 -13.39 27.09
C TYR A 439 4.86 -14.68 27.36
N ARG A 440 5.36 -14.90 28.60
CA ARG A 440 6.00 -16.16 29.00
C ARG A 440 5.16 -17.43 28.81
N ASN A 441 3.83 -17.30 28.74
CA ASN A 441 2.88 -18.42 28.62
C ASN A 441 2.29 -18.53 27.19
N LEU A 442 2.90 -17.86 26.20
CA LEU A 442 2.31 -17.70 24.88
C LEU A 442 2.45 -18.93 23.98
N GLY A 443 3.48 -19.76 24.19
CA GLY A 443 3.85 -20.87 23.30
C GLY A 443 2.66 -21.74 22.83
N PRO A 444 1.82 -22.26 23.75
CA PRO A 444 0.66 -23.08 23.39
C PRO A 444 -0.41 -22.35 22.56
N VAL A 445 -0.55 -21.04 22.72
CA VAL A 445 -1.59 -20.23 22.07
C VAL A 445 -1.13 -19.76 20.69
N TYR A 446 0.16 -19.46 20.54
CA TYR A 446 0.74 -19.10 19.26
C TYR A 446 0.57 -20.22 18.21
N GLY A 447 0.86 -21.47 18.56
CA GLY A 447 0.78 -22.61 17.63
C GLY A 447 -0.63 -22.95 17.13
N THR A 448 -1.67 -22.32 17.69
CA THR A 448 -3.08 -22.55 17.32
C THR A 448 -3.69 -21.35 16.57
N LEU A 449 -2.90 -20.30 16.32
CA LEU A 449 -3.37 -19.14 15.56
C LEU A 449 -3.60 -19.54 14.11
N TYR A 450 -4.86 -19.48 13.66
CA TYR A 450 -5.25 -19.83 12.29
C TYR A 450 -6.53 -19.08 11.89
N PRO A 451 -6.75 -18.77 10.61
CA PRO A 451 -7.98 -18.12 10.17
C PRO A 451 -9.21 -19.00 10.43
N THR A 452 -10.27 -18.40 10.98
CA THR A 452 -11.54 -19.10 11.25
C THR A 452 -12.44 -19.20 10.01
N ALA A 453 -12.37 -18.21 9.12
CA ALA A 453 -13.11 -18.21 7.86
C ALA A 453 -12.32 -18.93 6.75
N THR A 454 -13.02 -19.66 5.89
CA THR A 454 -12.39 -20.26 4.69
C THR A 454 -12.05 -19.18 3.67
N THR A 455 -11.10 -19.47 2.77
CA THR A 455 -10.69 -18.53 1.71
C THR A 455 -11.89 -18.15 0.81
N THR A 456 -12.74 -19.12 0.47
CA THR A 456 -13.94 -18.92 -0.35
C THR A 456 -15.00 -18.08 0.37
N ALA A 457 -15.16 -18.25 1.68
CA ALA A 457 -16.05 -17.39 2.46
C ALA A 457 -15.56 -15.93 2.44
N LEU A 458 -14.24 -15.71 2.54
CA LEU A 458 -13.65 -14.37 2.47
C LEU A 458 -13.68 -13.74 1.07
N ARG A 459 -14.03 -14.48 0.00
CA ARG A 459 -14.25 -13.88 -1.32
C ARG A 459 -15.51 -13.00 -1.36
N GLN A 460 -16.40 -13.12 -0.38
CA GLN A 460 -17.49 -12.17 -0.15
C GLN A 460 -17.16 -11.35 1.09
N PRO A 461 -16.68 -10.11 0.93
CA PRO A 461 -16.38 -9.23 2.05
C PRO A 461 -17.61 -9.00 2.93
N ALA A 462 -17.38 -8.65 4.19
CA ALA A 462 -18.45 -8.17 5.05
C ALA A 462 -19.11 -6.92 4.42
N ALA A 463 -20.43 -6.83 4.53
CA ALA A 463 -21.22 -5.71 4.02
C ALA A 463 -20.71 -4.35 4.51
N PHE A 464 -20.16 -4.31 5.73
CA PHE A 464 -19.57 -3.11 6.33
C PHE A 464 -18.29 -3.45 7.06
N GLY A 465 -17.30 -2.56 6.98
CA GLY A 465 -16.03 -2.70 7.67
C GLY A 465 -15.07 -1.58 7.32
N THR A 466 -13.93 -1.55 8.03
CA THR A 466 -12.85 -0.57 7.81
C THR A 466 -11.81 -1.06 6.80
N GLY A 467 -12.02 -2.24 6.21
CA GLY A 467 -11.15 -2.79 5.18
C GLY A 467 -11.22 -1.99 3.88
N SER A 468 -10.08 -1.87 3.20
CA SER A 468 -10.02 -1.28 1.86
C SER A 468 -9.88 -2.39 0.83
N ILE A 469 -10.61 -2.26 -0.28
CA ILE A 469 -10.53 -3.19 -1.40
C ILE A 469 -10.22 -2.40 -2.66
N ASN A 470 -9.15 -2.81 -3.34
CA ASN A 470 -8.77 -2.23 -4.62
C ASN A 470 -9.25 -3.13 -5.76
N VAL A 471 -9.85 -2.51 -6.77
CA VAL A 471 -10.39 -3.20 -7.94
C VAL A 471 -9.84 -2.56 -9.21
N ILE A 472 -9.79 -3.35 -10.27
CA ILE A 472 -9.63 -2.85 -11.63
C ILE A 472 -11.01 -2.89 -12.28
N ASP A 473 -11.34 -1.83 -13.00
CA ASP A 473 -12.50 -1.81 -13.88
C ASP A 473 -12.35 -2.91 -14.96
N PRO A 474 -13.24 -3.92 -15.02
CA PRO A 474 -13.18 -4.95 -16.05
C PRO A 474 -13.27 -4.40 -17.49
N ASP A 475 -13.85 -3.21 -17.65
CA ASP A 475 -13.99 -2.46 -18.91
C ASP A 475 -12.88 -1.40 -19.09
N LEU A 476 -11.75 -1.55 -18.39
CA LEU A 476 -10.59 -0.67 -18.48
C LEU A 476 -10.21 -0.35 -19.93
N GLN A 477 -10.12 0.95 -20.22
CA GLN A 477 -9.58 1.46 -21.48
C GLN A 477 -8.14 1.95 -21.29
N PHE A 478 -7.26 1.61 -22.23
CA PHE A 478 -5.85 2.01 -22.16
C PHE A 478 -5.65 3.49 -22.52
N PRO A 479 -4.76 4.21 -21.80
CA PRO A 479 -4.48 5.63 -22.02
C PRO A 479 -4.10 5.96 -23.45
N GLN A 480 -4.60 7.09 -23.96
CA GLN A 480 -4.27 7.61 -25.28
C GLN A 480 -3.87 9.08 -25.19
N ILE A 481 -2.79 9.44 -25.88
CA ILE A 481 -2.30 10.82 -25.98
C ILE A 481 -2.36 11.24 -27.45
N HIS A 482 -3.24 12.20 -27.73
CA HIS A 482 -3.32 12.89 -29.00
C HIS A 482 -2.33 14.05 -28.96
N SER A 483 -1.37 14.07 -29.88
CA SER A 483 -0.40 15.17 -30.01
C SER A 483 -0.52 15.78 -31.39
N TRP A 484 -0.54 17.10 -31.46
CA TRP A 484 -0.46 17.84 -32.72
C TRP A 484 0.54 18.98 -32.61
N SER A 485 1.18 19.31 -33.71
CA SER A 485 2.05 20.47 -33.77
C SER A 485 2.02 21.15 -35.13
N LEU A 486 2.28 22.45 -35.10
CA LEU A 486 2.43 23.31 -36.26
C LEU A 486 3.72 24.11 -36.07
N SER A 487 4.57 24.10 -37.08
CA SER A 487 5.83 24.83 -37.12
C SER A 487 5.89 25.63 -38.42
N PHE A 488 6.27 26.90 -38.30
CA PHE A 488 6.56 27.79 -39.41
C PHE A 488 7.97 28.33 -39.22
N GLN A 489 8.80 28.18 -40.24
CA GLN A 489 10.18 28.67 -40.24
C GLN A 489 10.42 29.47 -41.51
N ARG A 490 11.01 30.66 -41.40
CA ARG A 490 11.37 31.48 -42.56
C ARG A 490 12.67 32.26 -42.35
N GLU A 491 13.55 32.22 -43.33
CA GLU A 491 14.63 33.20 -43.48
C GLU A 491 14.02 34.55 -43.88
N ILE A 492 14.10 35.54 -43.00
CA ILE A 492 13.52 36.88 -43.24
C ILE A 492 14.56 37.79 -43.91
N THR A 493 15.79 37.76 -43.41
CA THR A 493 16.95 38.46 -43.98
C THR A 493 18.16 37.51 -43.96
N LYS A 494 19.23 37.87 -44.68
CA LYS A 494 20.45 37.06 -44.73
C LYS A 494 20.92 36.74 -43.31
N ASN A 495 21.10 35.45 -43.02
CA ASN A 495 21.51 34.90 -41.73
C ASN A 495 20.53 35.13 -40.55
N ASN A 496 19.27 35.47 -40.82
CA ASN A 496 18.25 35.64 -39.78
C ASN A 496 17.02 34.77 -40.08
N VAL A 497 16.66 33.92 -39.12
CA VAL A 497 15.51 33.01 -39.22
C VAL A 497 14.48 33.35 -38.16
N PHE A 498 13.24 33.46 -38.57
CA PHE A 498 12.09 33.49 -37.66
C PHE A 498 11.45 32.11 -37.62
N GLU A 499 11.15 31.65 -36.41
CA GLU A 499 10.49 30.37 -36.17
C GLU A 499 9.33 30.55 -35.19
N PHE A 500 8.19 30.00 -35.57
CA PHE A 500 7.01 29.90 -34.71
C PHE A 500 6.64 28.42 -34.56
N ASN A 501 6.45 27.97 -33.33
CA ASN A 501 6.06 26.60 -33.02
C ASN A 501 4.86 26.59 -32.08
N TYR A 502 3.87 25.78 -32.42
CA TYR A 502 2.75 25.46 -31.56
C TYR A 502 2.68 23.95 -31.35
N ILE A 503 2.52 23.52 -30.10
CA ILE A 503 2.42 22.12 -29.71
C ILE A 503 1.22 21.97 -28.79
N GLY A 504 0.30 21.07 -29.15
CA GLY A 504 -0.87 20.71 -28.35
C GLY A 504 -0.88 19.23 -28.00
N LYS A 505 -1.39 18.90 -26.81
CA LYS A 505 -1.58 17.54 -26.34
C LYS A 505 -2.93 17.40 -25.65
N HIS A 506 -3.62 16.30 -25.90
CA HIS A 506 -4.86 15.93 -25.22
C HIS A 506 -4.78 14.46 -24.81
N GLY A 507 -4.85 14.19 -23.50
CA GLY A 507 -4.85 12.84 -22.95
C GLY A 507 -6.27 12.38 -22.64
N VAL A 508 -6.61 11.16 -23.05
CA VAL A 508 -7.90 10.51 -22.77
C VAL A 508 -7.68 9.12 -22.19
N HIS A 509 -8.65 8.61 -21.42
CA HIS A 509 -8.58 7.30 -20.76
C HIS A 509 -7.35 7.13 -19.86
N LEU A 510 -6.88 8.22 -19.24
CA LEU A 510 -5.71 8.18 -18.36
C LEU A 510 -6.00 7.25 -17.17
N LEU A 511 -5.02 6.42 -16.84
CA LEU A 511 -5.14 5.53 -15.69
C LEU A 511 -5.20 6.35 -14.41
N GLY A 512 -6.25 6.14 -13.62
CA GLY A 512 -6.45 6.79 -12.34
C GLY A 512 -7.13 5.84 -11.36
N GLY A 513 -6.87 6.07 -10.07
CA GLY A 513 -7.61 5.45 -8.99
C GLY A 513 -8.49 6.49 -8.31
N TYR A 514 -9.68 6.09 -7.90
CA TYR A 514 -10.59 6.93 -7.11
C TYR A 514 -11.27 6.06 -6.06
N ASN A 515 -11.67 6.69 -4.96
CA ASN A 515 -12.42 5.97 -3.94
C ASN A 515 -13.91 6.00 -4.29
N VAL A 516 -14.45 4.85 -4.69
CA VAL A 516 -15.88 4.67 -5.01
C VAL A 516 -16.80 4.95 -3.82
N ASN A 517 -16.30 4.78 -2.58
CA ASN A 517 -17.06 5.01 -1.34
C ASN A 517 -16.67 6.32 -0.63
N GLN A 518 -16.09 7.29 -1.37
CA GLN A 518 -15.72 8.58 -0.80
C GLN A 518 -16.95 9.31 -0.23
N VAL A 519 -16.86 9.73 1.04
CA VAL A 519 -17.95 10.45 1.69
C VAL A 519 -18.14 11.84 1.06
N ASN A 520 -19.37 12.15 0.67
CA ASN A 520 -19.74 13.46 0.15
C ASN A 520 -20.24 14.38 1.28
N VAL A 521 -19.37 15.26 1.78
CA VAL A 521 -19.72 16.22 2.83
C VAL A 521 -20.73 17.29 2.41
N PHE A 522 -20.98 17.46 1.11
CA PHE A 522 -21.93 18.42 0.57
C PHE A 522 -23.31 17.82 0.26
N ALA A 523 -23.46 16.49 0.37
CA ALA A 523 -24.74 15.87 0.07
C ALA A 523 -25.79 16.22 1.14
N LYS A 524 -27.04 16.35 0.67
CA LYS A 524 -28.24 16.60 1.47
C LYS A 524 -29.19 15.42 1.35
N VAL A 525 -29.99 15.19 2.38
CA VAL A 525 -31.06 14.17 2.37
C VAL A 525 -32.38 14.87 1.98
N PRO A 526 -33.21 14.32 1.08
CA PRO A 526 -34.51 14.90 0.78
C PRO A 526 -35.34 15.12 2.06
N GLY A 527 -35.96 16.30 2.18
CA GLY A 527 -36.70 16.69 3.37
C GLY A 527 -35.85 17.24 4.54
N ILE A 528 -34.52 17.26 4.42
CA ILE A 528 -33.61 17.87 5.40
C ILE A 528 -32.82 18.99 4.73
N ASN A 529 -33.01 20.23 5.20
CA ASN A 529 -32.40 21.41 4.59
C ASN A 529 -31.01 21.76 5.15
N GLU A 530 -30.14 20.76 5.28
CA GLU A 530 -28.71 20.95 5.58
C GLU A 530 -27.88 19.81 5.00
N SER A 531 -26.64 20.11 4.63
CA SER A 531 -25.60 19.16 4.25
C SER A 531 -24.77 18.77 5.49
N PHE A 532 -23.98 17.71 5.37
CA PHE A 532 -23.10 17.29 6.47
C PHE A 532 -22.11 18.40 6.86
N LEU A 533 -21.57 19.13 5.89
CA LEU A 533 -20.65 20.24 6.16
C LEU A 533 -21.35 21.40 6.89
N GLU A 534 -22.57 21.76 6.47
CA GLU A 534 -23.37 22.80 7.14
C GLU A 534 -23.69 22.38 8.59
N ALA A 535 -24.17 21.14 8.77
CA ALA A 535 -24.44 20.56 10.09
C ALA A 535 -23.18 20.55 10.98
N PHE A 536 -22.05 20.09 10.45
CA PHE A 536 -20.78 20.04 11.18
C PHE A 536 -20.33 21.43 11.64
N ASN A 537 -20.39 22.42 10.74
CA ASN A 537 -20.00 23.79 11.05
C ASN A 537 -20.93 24.42 12.10
N ALA A 538 -22.25 24.16 12.02
CA ALA A 538 -23.21 24.64 13.00
C ALA A 538 -23.02 23.98 14.39
N ILE A 539 -22.75 22.66 14.43
CA ILE A 539 -22.39 21.92 15.65
C ILE A 539 -21.11 22.49 16.26
N ARG A 540 -20.09 22.78 15.45
CA ARG A 540 -18.82 23.36 15.90
C ARG A 540 -19.00 24.77 16.45
N ALA A 541 -19.78 25.60 15.75
CA ALA A 541 -20.00 27.00 16.14
C ALA A 541 -20.88 27.13 17.38
N ASN A 542 -21.79 26.19 17.62
CA ASN A 542 -22.73 26.24 18.73
C ASN A 542 -22.89 24.85 19.38
N SER A 543 -22.50 24.75 20.66
CA SER A 543 -22.55 23.52 21.47
C SER A 543 -23.97 22.98 21.70
N THR A 544 -25.00 23.80 21.49
CA THR A 544 -26.41 23.42 21.64
C THR A 544 -27.15 23.28 20.31
N TYR A 545 -26.49 23.53 19.17
CA TYR A 545 -27.12 23.32 17.87
C TYR A 545 -27.60 21.88 17.73
N ASN A 546 -28.86 21.71 17.33
CA ASN A 546 -29.50 20.43 17.11
C ASN A 546 -29.64 20.21 15.60
N SER A 547 -28.84 19.31 15.02
CA SER A 547 -28.76 19.10 13.58
C SER A 547 -29.77 18.04 13.11
N PRO A 548 -30.81 18.41 12.34
CA PRO A 548 -31.77 17.45 11.81
C PRO A 548 -31.13 16.32 10.98
N LEU A 549 -30.08 16.62 10.21
CA LEU A 549 -29.34 15.63 9.43
C LEU A 549 -28.62 14.64 10.34
N ILE A 550 -27.86 15.12 11.32
CA ILE A 550 -27.09 14.24 12.21
C ILE A 550 -28.03 13.41 13.08
N ASN A 551 -29.15 13.96 13.53
CA ASN A 551 -30.18 13.18 14.23
C ASN A 551 -30.76 12.08 13.35
N PHE A 552 -31.11 12.41 12.11
CA PHE A 552 -31.63 11.44 11.16
C PHE A 552 -30.62 10.34 10.86
N LEU A 553 -29.34 10.67 10.66
CA LEU A 553 -28.30 9.68 10.38
C LEU A 553 -28.09 8.71 11.55
N PHE A 554 -28.06 9.20 12.79
CA PHE A 554 -27.82 8.34 13.97
C PHE A 554 -29.06 7.60 14.48
N THR A 555 -30.25 8.16 14.31
CA THR A 555 -31.46 7.67 15.01
C THR A 555 -32.66 7.44 14.09
N GLY A 556 -32.57 7.81 12.81
CA GLY A 556 -33.69 7.78 11.88
C GLY A 556 -34.76 8.86 12.13
N ASN A 557 -34.62 9.70 13.16
CA ASN A 557 -35.57 10.76 13.49
C ASN A 557 -34.88 12.12 13.51
N ALA A 558 -35.18 12.94 12.50
CA ALA A 558 -34.58 14.28 12.35
C ALA A 558 -34.97 15.26 13.47
N ALA A 559 -36.09 15.04 14.16
CA ALA A 559 -36.64 15.99 15.13
C ALA A 559 -36.11 15.80 16.57
N ASN A 560 -35.38 14.72 16.87
CA ASN A 560 -34.83 14.53 18.21
C ASN A 560 -33.51 15.31 18.41
N ASN A 561 -32.78 15.10 19.51
CA ASN A 561 -31.43 15.66 19.72
C ASN A 561 -30.40 14.57 20.12
N ALA A 562 -30.82 13.30 20.16
CA ALA A 562 -30.00 12.20 20.63
C ALA A 562 -28.83 11.92 19.67
N GLY A 563 -29.06 12.03 18.36
CA GLY A 563 -28.02 11.83 17.35
C GLY A 563 -26.95 12.92 17.38
N THR A 564 -27.35 14.20 17.44
CA THR A 564 -26.41 15.33 17.54
C THR A 564 -25.57 15.26 18.82
N THR A 565 -26.17 14.89 19.94
CA THR A 565 -25.45 14.68 21.21
C THR A 565 -24.42 13.56 21.09
N THR A 566 -24.81 12.43 20.50
CA THR A 566 -23.93 11.28 20.27
C THR A 566 -22.77 11.65 19.34
N PHE A 567 -23.05 12.39 18.26
CA PHE A 567 -22.04 12.85 17.32
C PHE A 567 -20.97 13.72 17.99
N ARG A 568 -21.37 14.65 18.87
CA ARG A 568 -20.43 15.49 19.64
C ARG A 568 -19.52 14.67 20.54
N GLY A 569 -20.08 13.69 21.25
CA GLY A 569 -19.31 12.81 22.14
C GLY A 569 -18.25 12.02 21.40
N LEU A 570 -18.58 11.50 20.21
CA LEU A 570 -17.70 10.65 19.42
C LEU A 570 -16.68 11.43 18.57
N ASN A 571 -17.00 12.65 18.19
CA ASN A 571 -16.20 13.44 17.25
C ASN A 571 -15.62 14.71 17.91
N SER A 572 -15.45 14.72 19.22
CA SER A 572 -14.95 15.89 19.98
C SER A 572 -13.64 16.44 19.42
N SER A 573 -12.66 15.57 19.13
CA SER A 573 -11.38 15.96 18.51
C SER A 573 -11.56 16.52 17.10
N SER A 574 -12.39 15.88 16.27
CA SER A 574 -12.66 16.34 14.92
C SER A 574 -13.37 17.70 14.92
N ILE A 575 -14.34 17.91 15.82
CA ILE A 575 -15.06 19.17 15.97
C ILE A 575 -14.10 20.29 16.43
N ALA A 576 -13.27 20.03 17.44
CA ALA A 576 -12.28 20.99 17.93
C ALA A 576 -11.31 21.43 16.83
N ASN A 577 -10.79 20.46 16.06
CA ASN A 577 -9.84 20.70 14.97
C ASN A 577 -10.48 21.22 13.67
N GLY A 578 -11.82 21.23 13.57
CA GLY A 578 -12.51 21.57 12.32
C GLY A 578 -12.40 20.50 11.23
N SER A 579 -12.09 19.25 11.59
CA SER A 579 -11.85 18.12 10.68
C SER A 579 -13.15 17.48 10.18
N ALA A 580 -13.94 18.22 9.38
CA ALA A 580 -15.24 17.77 8.88
C ALA A 580 -15.15 16.44 8.10
N ALA A 581 -14.15 16.28 7.23
CA ALA A 581 -13.98 15.07 6.43
C ALA A 581 -13.69 13.82 7.30
N SER A 582 -12.86 13.95 8.34
CA SER A 582 -12.57 12.86 9.27
C SER A 582 -13.80 12.47 10.08
N ALA A 583 -14.61 13.44 10.51
CA ALA A 583 -15.88 13.17 11.21
C ALA A 583 -16.90 12.47 10.28
N ALA A 584 -16.96 12.89 9.01
CA ALA A 584 -17.84 12.29 8.01
C ALA A 584 -17.47 10.82 7.72
N LEU A 585 -16.16 10.56 7.56
CA LEU A 585 -15.63 9.21 7.35
C LEU A 585 -15.82 8.31 8.57
N GLY A 586 -15.51 8.84 9.77
CA GLY A 586 -15.71 8.11 11.02
C GLY A 586 -17.18 7.74 11.23
N LEU A 587 -18.10 8.65 10.88
CA LEU A 587 -19.53 8.37 10.91
C LEU A 587 -19.93 7.31 9.88
N SER A 588 -19.47 7.42 8.62
CA SER A 588 -19.85 6.48 7.55
C SER A 588 -19.39 5.04 7.80
N GLN A 589 -18.25 4.87 8.48
CA GLN A 589 -17.65 3.56 8.76
C GLN A 589 -18.05 2.98 10.12
N ARG A 590 -18.82 3.71 10.94
CA ARG A 590 -19.14 3.28 12.30
C ARG A 590 -20.09 2.08 12.28
N LEU A 591 -19.63 0.98 12.85
CA LEU A 591 -20.46 -0.17 13.19
C LEU A 591 -21.09 0.03 14.57
N CYS A 592 -22.34 -0.42 14.71
CA CYS A 592 -23.03 -0.42 15.97
C CYS A 592 -22.36 -1.38 16.95
N GLN A 593 -22.02 -0.90 18.14
CA GLN A 593 -21.39 -1.68 19.20
C GLN A 593 -22.46 -2.26 20.15
N THR A 594 -22.09 -3.26 20.96
CA THR A 594 -22.99 -3.82 21.98
C THR A 594 -23.57 -2.76 22.90
N ALA A 595 -22.75 -1.78 23.31
CA ALA A 595 -23.21 -0.65 24.13
C ALA A 595 -24.25 0.22 23.41
N ASP A 596 -24.12 0.40 22.09
CA ASP A 596 -25.09 1.18 21.30
C ASP A 596 -26.43 0.44 21.19
N VAL A 597 -26.42 -0.91 21.10
CA VAL A 597 -27.64 -1.74 21.14
C VAL A 597 -28.31 -1.65 22.51
N THR A 598 -27.54 -1.82 23.60
CA THR A 598 -28.05 -1.72 24.97
C THR A 598 -28.68 -0.36 25.25
N ASN A 599 -28.11 0.71 24.68
CA ASN A 599 -28.63 2.06 24.80
C ASN A 599 -29.77 2.38 23.81
N GLY A 600 -30.26 1.39 23.05
CA GLY A 600 -31.37 1.56 22.11
C GLY A 600 -31.05 2.43 20.89
N ILE A 601 -29.77 2.69 20.60
CA ILE A 601 -29.32 3.51 19.48
C ILE A 601 -29.45 2.73 18.16
N CYS A 602 -29.30 1.41 18.20
CA CYS A 602 -29.50 0.54 17.04
C CYS A 602 -30.12 -0.80 17.45
N THR A 603 -30.50 -1.61 16.46
CA THR A 603 -31.19 -2.89 16.67
C THR A 603 -30.27 -4.10 16.84
N ALA A 604 -29.01 -4.05 16.37
CA ALA A 604 -28.08 -5.18 16.43
C ALA A 604 -26.61 -4.74 16.41
N THR A 605 -25.72 -5.50 17.06
CA THR A 605 -24.28 -5.26 17.01
C THR A 605 -23.72 -5.62 15.63
N GLY A 606 -22.77 -4.83 15.11
CA GLY A 606 -22.05 -5.12 13.88
C GLY A 606 -22.74 -4.68 12.58
N VAL A 607 -23.95 -4.11 12.65
CA VAL A 607 -24.54 -3.38 11.51
C VAL A 607 -24.03 -1.96 11.45
N GLN A 608 -24.03 -1.34 10.27
CA GLN A 608 -23.72 0.09 10.16
C GLN A 608 -24.67 0.89 11.05
N LEU A 609 -24.11 1.80 11.84
CA LEU A 609 -24.90 2.60 12.79
C LEU A 609 -25.81 3.60 12.08
N ILE A 610 -25.42 4.08 10.90
CA ILE A 610 -26.28 4.96 10.11
C ILE A 610 -27.53 4.18 9.69
N SER A 611 -28.69 4.73 10.06
CA SER A 611 -29.99 4.13 9.78
C SER A 611 -30.22 3.89 8.27
N ARG A 612 -30.60 2.66 7.90
CA ARG A 612 -31.03 2.28 6.53
C ARG A 612 -32.30 3.02 6.06
N THR A 613 -32.99 3.74 6.94
CA THR A 613 -34.23 4.48 6.60
C THR A 613 -33.97 5.68 5.67
N ALA A 614 -32.72 6.03 5.40
CA ALA A 614 -32.33 7.04 4.41
C ALA A 614 -32.33 6.57 2.93
N ILE A 615 -32.46 5.25 2.68
CA ILE A 615 -32.12 4.65 1.37
C ILE A 615 -33.36 4.14 0.59
N THR A 616 -34.52 3.97 1.23
CA THR A 616 -35.67 3.27 0.62
C THR A 616 -36.79 4.17 0.08
N GLY A 617 -36.44 5.36 -0.44
CA GLY A 617 -37.40 6.29 -1.05
C GLY A 617 -37.08 6.56 -2.52
N SER A 618 -37.72 5.80 -3.41
CA SER A 618 -38.02 6.12 -4.84
C SER A 618 -36.99 6.93 -5.65
N SER A 619 -36.44 6.28 -6.68
CA SER A 619 -35.82 6.87 -7.89
C SER A 619 -34.75 7.95 -7.65
N PHE A 620 -33.50 7.54 -7.46
CA PHE A 620 -32.36 8.46 -7.46
C PHE A 620 -31.62 8.44 -8.79
N SER A 621 -31.64 9.58 -9.49
CA SER A 621 -30.88 9.83 -10.72
C SER A 621 -29.38 9.90 -10.41
N PRO A 622 -28.48 9.34 -11.26
CA PRO A 622 -27.06 9.11 -10.96
C PRO A 622 -26.18 10.37 -11.02
N THR A 623 -26.73 11.55 -10.76
CA THR A 623 -25.99 12.83 -10.85
C THR A 623 -25.75 13.43 -9.47
N ARG A 624 -24.53 13.23 -8.97
CA ARG A 624 -23.77 14.09 -8.03
C ARG A 624 -24.20 14.22 -6.55
N SER A 625 -25.14 13.46 -6.03
CA SER A 625 -25.50 13.60 -4.61
C SER A 625 -25.93 12.28 -3.97
N SER A 626 -24.96 11.56 -3.42
CA SER A 626 -25.22 10.53 -2.41
C SER A 626 -24.29 10.76 -1.22
N LEU A 627 -24.89 10.88 -0.03
CA LEU A 627 -24.19 10.76 1.26
C LEU A 627 -24.18 9.29 1.73
N ALA A 628 -24.68 8.37 0.90
CA ALA A 628 -24.82 6.96 1.20
C ALA A 628 -23.89 6.13 0.31
N VAL A 629 -23.11 5.29 0.98
CA VAL A 629 -22.21 4.26 0.42
C VAL A 629 -23.01 3.06 -0.04
#